data_AF-A0A947Q1N8-F1
#
_entry.id   AF-A0A947Q1N8-F1
#
_cell.length_a   1.000
_cell.length_b   1.000
_cell.length_c   1.000
_cell.angle_alpha   90.00
_cell.angle_beta   90.00
_cell.angle_gamma   90.00
#
_symmetry.space_group_name_H-M   'P 1'
#
loop_
_entity.id
_entity.type
_entity.pdbx_description
1 polymer ?
#
loop_
_entity_poly.entity_id
_entity_poly.type
_entity_poly.pdbx_seq_one_letter_code
_entity_poly.pdbx_strand_id
1 'polypeptide(L)'
;MAWQGIALGLGSLTLNDGAVAYRDLSYRSPSNTYDFLKSSWALFNNVNKMDKSLGHGGCRMVIATGFRVKGSKRGIEDATGKLRSVIRRLGKGLITADEAIEKAKRIRQYSDIVPQLQANFAFTKAYVAERSGTKGGLSGARCFVDLSLFDKTVGKWIQLGEKIKWDDKTLNLSANFSPIIHIGEHVHPYPSDIRSGLEIAQQLAGDKDVLRALRKAAK
;
A
#
# COMPACT_ATOMS: atom_id res chain seq x y z
N MET A 1 -5.92 -7.74 -32.84
CA MET A 1 -4.86 -8.00 -31.84
C MET A 1 -5.31 -7.44 -30.50
N ALA A 2 -5.85 -8.27 -29.62
CA ALA A 2 -6.38 -7.85 -28.33
C ALA A 2 -5.32 -8.07 -27.24
N TRP A 3 -4.95 -6.99 -26.54
CA TRP A 3 -4.05 -7.02 -25.39
C TRP A 3 -4.79 -7.60 -24.17
N GLN A 4 -4.37 -8.79 -23.71
CA GLN A 4 -4.72 -9.33 -22.40
C GLN A 4 -3.75 -8.76 -21.35
N GLY A 5 -4.19 -7.74 -20.61
CA GLY A 5 -3.51 -7.29 -19.40
C GLY A 5 -4.10 -7.97 -18.17
N ILE A 6 -3.37 -8.89 -17.54
CA ILE A 6 -3.71 -9.43 -16.23
C ILE A 6 -3.38 -8.36 -15.19
N ALA A 7 -4.38 -7.60 -14.75
CA ALA A 7 -4.26 -6.72 -13.59
C ALA A 7 -4.35 -7.57 -12.31
N LEU A 8 -3.21 -7.82 -11.65
CA LEU A 8 -3.16 -8.29 -10.28
C LEU A 8 -3.64 -7.14 -9.37
N GLY A 9 -4.94 -7.14 -9.06
CA GLY A 9 -5.65 -6.01 -8.46
C GLY A 9 -5.07 -5.50 -7.14
N LEU A 10 -4.68 -4.23 -7.13
CA LEU A 10 -4.53 -3.39 -5.93
C LEU A 10 -5.94 -2.92 -5.53
N GLY A 11 -6.35 -3.17 -4.29
CA GLY A 11 -7.59 -2.60 -3.76
C GLY A 11 -7.38 -1.11 -3.49
N SER A 12 -8.17 -0.25 -4.14
CA SER A 12 -8.14 1.19 -3.89
C SER A 12 -9.41 1.71 -3.20
N LEU A 13 -9.27 2.63 -2.24
CA LEU A 13 -10.36 3.44 -1.70
C LEU A 13 -10.11 4.91 -2.04
N THR A 14 -11.14 5.60 -2.50
CA THR A 14 -11.13 7.06 -2.66
C THR A 14 -11.58 7.70 -1.35
N LEU A 15 -10.70 8.48 -0.72
CA LEU A 15 -10.98 9.28 0.48
C LEU A 15 -10.51 10.70 0.18
N ASN A 16 -11.46 11.63 0.07
CA ASN A 16 -11.28 13.08 -0.14
C ASN A 16 -10.17 13.45 -1.15
N ASP A 17 -10.51 13.61 -2.43
CA ASP A 17 -9.63 13.91 -3.59
C ASP A 17 -8.37 13.03 -3.77
N GLY A 18 -8.19 12.00 -2.93
CA GLY A 18 -7.05 11.08 -2.96
C GLY A 18 -7.46 9.63 -3.18
N ALA A 19 -6.50 8.82 -3.60
CA ALA A 19 -6.63 7.37 -3.73
C ALA A 19 -5.68 6.66 -2.77
N VAL A 20 -6.19 5.61 -2.12
CA VAL A 20 -5.46 4.82 -1.13
C VAL A 20 -5.30 3.41 -1.68
N ALA A 21 -4.07 2.93 -1.81
CA ALA A 21 -3.79 1.52 -2.11
C ALA A 21 -3.12 0.84 -0.91
N TYR A 22 -3.39 -0.44 -0.71
CA TYR A 22 -2.75 -1.22 0.35
C TYR A 22 -2.38 -2.64 -0.13
N ARG A 23 -1.38 -3.23 0.52
CA ARG A 23 -0.98 -4.63 0.31
C ARG A 23 -0.52 -5.25 1.61
N ASP A 24 -0.95 -6.48 1.87
CA ASP A 24 -0.40 -7.28 2.96
C ASP A 24 1.01 -7.76 2.58
N LEU A 25 1.99 -7.48 3.44
CA LEU A 25 3.38 -7.90 3.22
C LEU A 25 3.56 -9.37 3.56
N SER A 26 4.44 -10.06 2.81
CA SER A 26 4.79 -11.44 3.11
C SER A 26 5.73 -11.49 4.30
N TYR A 27 5.47 -12.37 5.26
CA TYR A 27 6.35 -12.55 6.43
C TYR A 27 7.77 -12.98 6.05
N ARG A 28 7.91 -13.79 4.99
CA ARG A 28 9.18 -14.48 4.69
C ARG A 28 9.89 -13.95 3.47
N SER A 29 9.19 -13.20 2.62
CA SER A 29 9.76 -12.74 1.36
C SER A 29 9.57 -11.23 1.22
N PRO A 30 10.63 -10.49 0.90
CA PRO A 30 10.54 -9.07 0.64
C PRO A 30 10.00 -8.75 -0.77
N SER A 31 9.77 -9.77 -1.62
CA SER A 31 9.17 -9.62 -2.96
C SER A 31 7.90 -8.77 -2.96
N ASN A 32 6.94 -9.10 -2.10
CA ASN A 32 5.69 -8.34 -1.99
C ASN A 32 5.92 -6.87 -1.58
N THR A 33 6.91 -6.61 -0.73
CA THR A 33 7.30 -5.26 -0.33
C THR A 33 7.89 -4.50 -1.53
N TYR A 34 8.80 -5.15 -2.26
CA TYR A 34 9.47 -4.57 -3.42
C TYR A 34 8.51 -4.30 -4.58
N ASP A 35 7.64 -5.26 -4.91
CA ASP A 35 6.64 -5.13 -5.96
C ASP A 35 5.65 -4.00 -5.64
N PHE A 36 5.23 -3.88 -4.37
CA PHE A 36 4.36 -2.80 -3.94
C PHE A 36 5.03 -1.44 -4.10
N LEU A 37 6.30 -1.32 -3.68
CA LEU A 37 7.06 -0.09 -3.82
C LEU A 37 7.24 0.32 -5.29
N LYS A 38 7.68 -0.61 -6.15
CA LYS A 38 7.83 -0.35 -7.59
C LYS A 38 6.52 0.03 -8.25
N SER A 39 5.45 -0.69 -7.94
CA SER A 39 4.12 -0.39 -8.50
C SER A 39 3.60 0.97 -8.05
N SER A 40 3.84 1.32 -6.78
CA SER A 40 3.45 2.63 -6.23
C SER A 40 4.24 3.77 -6.89
N TRP A 41 5.55 3.60 -7.08
CA TRP A 41 6.40 4.57 -7.77
C TRP A 41 6.00 4.75 -9.24
N ALA A 42 5.73 3.64 -9.94
CA ALA A 42 5.24 3.69 -11.32
C ALA A 42 3.88 4.42 -11.41
N LEU A 43 2.96 4.13 -10.47
CA LEU A 43 1.68 4.82 -10.38
C LEU A 43 1.87 6.33 -10.15
N PHE A 44 2.70 6.72 -9.18
CA PHE A 44 3.02 8.12 -8.90
C PHE A 44 3.54 8.86 -10.14
N ASN A 45 4.49 8.25 -10.87
CA ASN A 45 5.06 8.85 -12.08
C ASN A 45 4.02 9.00 -13.19
N ASN A 46 3.18 7.98 -13.39
CA ASN A 46 2.13 8.01 -14.41
C ASN A 46 1.08 9.07 -14.11
N VAL A 47 0.62 9.17 -12.86
CA VAL A 47 -0.33 10.20 -12.42
C VAL A 47 0.28 11.59 -12.58
N ASN A 48 1.50 11.81 -12.08
CA ASN A 48 2.14 13.13 -12.20
C ASN A 48 2.48 13.53 -13.63
N LYS A 49 2.78 12.57 -14.50
CA LYS A 49 2.96 12.83 -15.94
C LYS A 49 1.65 13.33 -16.57
N MET A 50 0.53 12.69 -16.22
CA MET A 50 -0.80 13.09 -16.67
C MET A 50 -1.17 14.47 -16.12
N ASP A 51 -1.03 14.71 -14.82
CA ASP A 51 -1.31 16.00 -14.18
C ASP A 51 -0.52 17.14 -14.83
N LYS A 52 0.79 16.94 -15.05
CA LYS A 52 1.63 17.93 -15.72
C LYS A 52 1.18 18.20 -17.16
N SER A 53 0.75 17.18 -17.90
CA SER A 53 0.23 17.36 -19.26
C SER A 53 -1.08 18.16 -19.31
N LEU A 54 -1.81 18.19 -18.20
CA LEU A 54 -3.03 18.97 -18.00
C LEU A 54 -2.77 20.35 -17.33
N GLY A 55 -1.51 20.70 -17.06
CA GLY A 55 -1.14 21.95 -16.38
C GLY A 55 -1.38 21.96 -14.86
N HIS A 56 -1.63 20.80 -14.26
CA HIS A 56 -1.81 20.67 -12.82
C HIS A 56 -0.46 20.55 -12.08
N GLY A 57 -0.45 20.89 -10.79
CA GLY A 57 0.75 20.88 -9.94
C GLY A 57 1.30 19.50 -9.58
N GLY A 58 0.58 18.43 -9.94
CA GLY A 58 0.91 17.04 -9.59
C GLY A 58 0.35 16.59 -8.25
N CYS A 59 0.52 15.30 -7.96
CA CYS A 59 0.04 14.67 -6.74
C CYS A 59 1.17 14.37 -5.75
N ARG A 60 0.83 14.33 -4.46
CA ARG A 60 1.70 13.80 -3.39
C ARG A 60 1.32 12.36 -3.11
N MET A 61 2.33 11.51 -2.88
CA MET A 61 2.12 10.13 -2.44
C MET A 61 2.91 9.86 -1.17
N VAL A 62 2.31 9.15 -0.20
CA VAL A 62 2.98 8.67 1.01
C VAL A 62 2.83 7.16 1.09
N ILE A 63 3.96 6.45 1.16
CA ILE A 63 4.06 5.01 1.33
C ILE A 63 4.47 4.74 2.77
N ALA A 64 3.58 4.13 3.54
CA ALA A 64 3.79 3.83 4.95
C ALA A 64 3.66 2.33 5.22
N THR A 65 4.33 1.86 6.28
CA THR A 65 4.15 0.51 6.81
C THR A 65 3.46 0.54 8.17
N GLY A 66 2.87 -0.56 8.61
CA GLY A 66 2.22 -0.61 9.90
C GLY A 66 1.48 -1.90 10.13
N PHE A 67 1.11 -2.14 11.38
CA PHE A 67 0.28 -3.27 11.74
C PHE A 67 -1.15 -3.08 11.26
N ARG A 68 -1.79 -4.17 10.86
CA ARG A 68 -3.24 -4.23 10.71
C ARG A 68 -3.81 -5.20 11.72
N VAL A 69 -4.74 -4.74 12.56
CA VAL A 69 -5.53 -5.63 13.40
C VAL A 69 -6.50 -6.37 12.49
N LYS A 70 -6.42 -7.70 12.45
CA LYS A 70 -7.37 -8.50 11.69
C LYS A 70 -8.63 -8.63 12.55
N GLY A 71 -9.69 -7.90 12.21
CA GLY A 71 -11.04 -8.20 12.69
C GLY A 71 -11.49 -9.61 12.25
N SER A 72 -12.70 -10.01 12.67
CA SER A 72 -13.35 -11.26 12.24
C SER A 72 -13.27 -11.45 10.72
N LYS A 73 -12.45 -12.41 10.27
CA LYS A 73 -12.16 -12.67 8.85
C LYS A 73 -13.35 -13.18 8.02
N ARG A 74 -14.43 -13.60 8.68
CA ARG A 74 -15.55 -14.33 8.04
C ARG A 74 -16.27 -13.51 6.96
N GLY A 75 -16.51 -12.21 7.18
CA GLY A 75 -17.22 -11.38 6.19
C GLY A 75 -16.36 -10.99 4.96
N ILE A 76 -15.05 -10.85 5.15
CA ILE A 76 -14.12 -10.34 4.12
C ILE A 76 -13.68 -11.44 3.15
N GLU A 77 -13.39 -12.64 3.66
CA GLU A 77 -13.03 -13.80 2.83
C GLU A 77 -14.21 -14.24 1.96
N ASP A 78 -15.43 -14.13 2.48
CA ASP A 78 -16.67 -14.45 1.76
C ASP A 78 -16.93 -13.47 0.60
N ALA A 79 -16.81 -12.16 0.83
CA ALA A 79 -16.96 -11.15 -0.22
C ALA A 79 -15.88 -11.25 -1.32
N THR A 80 -14.63 -11.49 -0.93
CA THR A 80 -13.51 -11.65 -1.88
C THR A 80 -13.63 -12.94 -2.70
N GLY A 81 -14.06 -14.02 -2.06
CA GLY A 81 -14.35 -15.30 -2.73
C GLY A 81 -15.51 -15.19 -3.72
N LYS A 82 -16.59 -14.50 -3.34
CA LYS A 82 -17.73 -14.22 -4.21
C LYS A 82 -17.34 -13.38 -5.42
N LEU A 83 -16.53 -12.33 -5.24
CA LEU A 83 -16.05 -11.49 -6.33
C LEU A 83 -15.16 -12.26 -7.31
N ARG A 84 -14.22 -13.07 -6.80
CA ARG A 84 -13.40 -13.96 -7.65
C ARG A 84 -14.25 -14.96 -8.42
N SER A 85 -15.32 -15.48 -7.82
CA SER A 85 -16.25 -16.38 -8.48
C SER A 85 -17.00 -15.70 -9.63
N VAL A 86 -17.45 -14.46 -9.45
CA VAL A 86 -18.08 -13.64 -10.51
C VAL A 86 -17.11 -13.41 -11.66
N ILE A 87 -15.89 -12.94 -11.38
CA ILE A 87 -14.86 -12.69 -12.40
C ILE A 87 -14.53 -13.97 -13.18
N ARG A 88 -14.34 -15.09 -12.47
CA ARG A 88 -14.07 -16.39 -13.08
C ARG A 88 -15.22 -16.88 -13.98
N ARG A 89 -16.47 -16.68 -13.56
CA ARG A 89 -17.65 -17.08 -14.34
C ARG A 89 -17.83 -16.21 -15.58
N LEU A 90 -17.58 -14.91 -15.48
CA LEU A 90 -17.58 -14.00 -16.61
C LEU A 90 -16.49 -14.38 -17.63
N GLY A 91 -15.26 -14.65 -17.15
CA GLY A 91 -14.15 -15.08 -18.01
C GLY A 91 -14.35 -16.45 -18.68
N LYS A 92 -15.28 -17.27 -18.17
CA LYS A 92 -15.68 -18.55 -18.78
C LYS A 92 -16.95 -18.45 -19.64
N GLY A 93 -17.53 -17.26 -19.81
CA GLY A 93 -18.79 -17.06 -20.54
C GLY A 93 -20.02 -17.67 -19.83
N LEU A 94 -19.92 -18.00 -18.54
CA LEU A 94 -20.99 -18.64 -17.75
C LEU A 94 -22.01 -17.64 -17.19
N ILE A 95 -21.74 -16.34 -17.31
CA ILE A 95 -22.62 -15.22 -16.99
C ILE A 95 -22.36 -14.11 -17.98
N THR A 96 -23.37 -13.28 -18.26
CA THR A 96 -23.22 -12.09 -19.11
C THR A 96 -22.54 -10.94 -18.34
N ALA A 97 -22.09 -9.91 -19.06
CA ALA A 97 -21.51 -8.71 -18.46
C ALA A 97 -22.51 -8.01 -17.52
N ASP A 98 -23.78 -7.89 -17.94
CA ASP A 98 -24.84 -7.27 -17.14
C ASP A 98 -25.14 -8.07 -15.88
N GLU A 99 -25.18 -9.40 -15.98
CA GLU A 99 -25.32 -10.26 -14.81
C GLU A 99 -24.12 -10.17 -13.85
N ALA A 100 -22.91 -10.01 -14.38
CA ALA A 100 -21.71 -9.82 -13.58
C ALA A 100 -21.74 -8.49 -12.81
N ILE A 101 -22.22 -7.42 -13.46
CA ILE A 101 -22.40 -6.10 -12.85
C ILE A 101 -23.44 -6.18 -11.72
N GLU A 102 -24.60 -6.78 -11.96
CA GLU A 102 -25.65 -6.93 -10.94
C GLU A 102 -25.20 -7.79 -9.75
N LYS A 103 -24.47 -8.87 -10.02
CA LYS A 103 -23.89 -9.72 -8.96
C LYS A 103 -22.78 -8.99 -8.18
N ALA A 104 -21.95 -8.20 -8.85
CA ALA A 104 -20.88 -7.43 -8.20
C ALA A 104 -21.43 -6.30 -7.31
N LYS A 105 -22.50 -5.62 -7.74
CA LYS A 105 -23.21 -4.60 -6.94
C LYS A 105 -23.69 -5.18 -5.61
N ARG A 106 -24.25 -6.39 -5.61
CA ARG A 106 -24.75 -7.07 -4.40
C ARG A 106 -23.64 -7.56 -3.46
N ILE A 107 -22.42 -7.75 -3.97
CA ILE A 107 -21.25 -8.14 -3.16
C ILE A 107 -20.62 -6.93 -2.46
N ARG A 108 -20.70 -5.73 -3.06
CA ARG A 108 -20.26 -4.47 -2.45
C ARG A 108 -21.33 -3.91 -1.50
N GLN A 109 -21.49 -4.52 -0.33
CA GLN A 109 -22.34 -3.96 0.74
C GLN A 109 -21.62 -2.97 1.67
N TYR A 110 -20.33 -2.72 1.47
CA TYR A 110 -19.54 -1.82 2.32
C TYR A 110 -19.10 -0.59 1.50
N SER A 111 -20.02 0.37 1.31
CA SER A 111 -19.72 1.65 0.65
C SER A 111 -19.01 2.65 1.57
N ASP A 112 -19.17 2.53 2.90
CA ASP A 112 -18.62 3.51 3.85
C ASP A 112 -17.55 2.96 4.81
N ILE A 113 -17.38 1.64 4.88
CA ILE A 113 -16.45 1.00 5.81
C ILE A 113 -15.64 -0.02 5.02
N VAL A 114 -14.45 0.32 4.55
CA VAL A 114 -13.50 -0.68 4.04
C VAL A 114 -12.92 -1.38 5.27
N PRO A 115 -13.34 -2.62 5.63
CA PRO A 115 -12.88 -3.26 6.86
C PRO A 115 -11.36 -3.51 6.83
N GLN A 116 -10.75 -3.49 5.64
CA GLN A 116 -9.30 -3.58 5.44
C GLN A 116 -8.52 -2.30 5.81
N LEU A 117 -9.21 -1.16 5.94
CA LEU A 117 -8.65 0.10 6.46
C LEU A 117 -8.97 0.31 7.93
N GLN A 118 -10.00 -0.35 8.46
CA GLN A 118 -10.23 -0.38 9.90
C GLN A 118 -9.03 -1.03 10.61
N ALA A 119 -8.55 -0.33 11.65
CA ALA A 119 -7.38 -0.73 12.44
C ALA A 119 -6.10 -1.02 11.61
N ASN A 120 -5.94 -0.30 10.49
CA ASN A 120 -4.74 -0.31 9.68
C ASN A 120 -3.85 0.88 10.03
N PHE A 121 -2.85 0.64 10.89
CA PHE A 121 -1.91 1.69 11.32
C PHE A 121 -1.06 2.24 10.17
N ALA A 122 -0.80 1.44 9.13
CA ALA A 122 -0.09 1.91 7.94
C ALA A 122 -0.93 2.98 7.22
N PHE A 123 -2.23 2.73 7.09
CA PHE A 123 -3.15 3.67 6.47
C PHE A 123 -3.29 4.96 7.28
N THR A 124 -3.57 4.87 8.59
CA THR A 124 -3.67 6.06 9.45
C THR A 124 -2.40 6.89 9.39
N LYS A 125 -1.23 6.24 9.45
CA LYS A 125 0.06 6.92 9.35
C LYS A 125 0.25 7.62 8.01
N ALA A 126 -0.01 6.95 6.89
CA ALA A 126 0.08 7.56 5.56
C ALA A 126 -0.89 8.76 5.42
N TYR A 127 -2.14 8.61 5.87
CA TYR A 127 -3.15 9.65 5.79
C TYR A 127 -2.78 10.90 6.62
N VAL A 128 -2.37 10.70 7.87
CA VAL A 128 -1.99 11.81 8.76
C VAL A 128 -0.71 12.48 8.28
N ALA A 129 0.26 11.70 7.80
CA ALA A 129 1.48 12.22 7.19
C ALA A 129 1.18 13.05 5.94
N GLU A 130 0.40 12.51 5.00
CA GLU A 130 -0.02 13.24 3.80
C GLU A 130 -0.73 14.56 4.16
N ARG A 131 -1.72 14.49 5.06
CA ARG A 131 -2.50 15.66 5.52
C ARG A 131 -1.62 16.73 6.18
N SER A 132 -0.52 16.35 6.83
CA SER A 132 0.42 17.31 7.43
C SER A 132 1.17 18.13 6.37
N GLY A 133 1.31 17.60 5.14
CA GLY A 133 1.90 18.27 3.99
C GLY A 133 3.21 19.00 4.31
N THR A 134 3.32 20.26 3.87
CA THR A 134 4.51 21.08 4.11
C THR A 134 4.80 21.29 5.61
N LYS A 135 3.78 21.35 6.47
CA LYS A 135 4.00 21.50 7.92
C LYS A 135 4.69 20.28 8.54
N GLY A 136 4.48 19.09 7.98
CA GLY A 136 5.18 17.87 8.36
C GLY A 136 6.46 17.60 7.56
N GLY A 137 6.95 18.56 6.78
CA GLY A 137 8.14 18.39 5.92
C GLY A 137 7.88 17.60 4.62
N LEU A 138 6.64 17.22 4.35
CA LEU A 138 6.23 16.42 3.19
C LEU A 138 5.71 17.35 2.08
N SER A 139 6.57 18.22 1.54
CA SER A 139 6.16 19.27 0.60
C SER A 139 6.18 18.83 -0.87
N GLY A 140 5.29 19.46 -1.66
CA GLY A 140 5.22 19.31 -3.12
C GLY A 140 4.66 17.97 -3.63
N ALA A 141 4.62 17.86 -4.96
CA ALA A 141 4.23 16.66 -5.70
C ALA A 141 5.39 15.64 -5.73
N ARG A 142 5.61 14.99 -4.60
CA ARG A 142 6.67 13.99 -4.38
C ARG A 142 6.10 12.70 -3.81
N CYS A 143 6.82 11.59 -4.03
CA CYS A 143 6.53 10.30 -3.43
C CYS A 143 7.43 10.10 -2.21
N PHE A 144 6.85 10.03 -1.03
CA PHE A 144 7.56 9.82 0.23
C PHE A 144 7.43 8.38 0.69
N VAL A 145 8.53 7.78 1.11
CA VAL A 145 8.58 6.38 1.54
C VAL A 145 9.07 6.27 2.97
N ASP A 146 8.39 5.44 3.76
CA ASP A 146 8.77 5.11 5.12
C ASP A 146 10.05 4.27 5.14
N LEU A 147 11.09 4.78 5.81
CA LEU A 147 12.40 4.14 5.87
C LEU A 147 12.41 2.82 6.65
N SER A 148 11.32 2.46 7.35
CA SER A 148 11.15 1.11 7.90
C SER A 148 11.14 0.02 6.82
N LEU A 149 10.85 0.36 5.56
CA LEU A 149 10.89 -0.57 4.41
C LEU A 149 12.31 -1.07 4.09
N PHE A 150 13.34 -0.31 4.46
CA PHE A 150 14.72 -0.60 4.09
C PHE A 150 15.55 -0.97 5.30
N ASP A 151 16.56 -1.82 5.09
CA ASP A 151 17.59 -2.01 6.09
C ASP A 151 18.46 -0.75 6.29
N LYS A 152 19.38 -0.77 7.25
CA LYS A 152 20.22 0.39 7.63
C LYS A 152 20.96 1.01 6.43
N THR A 153 21.30 0.20 5.44
CA THR A 153 22.00 0.62 4.22
C THR A 153 21.11 0.38 3.00
N VAL A 154 20.72 1.48 2.34
CA VAL A 154 19.93 1.44 1.10
C VAL A 154 20.89 1.26 -0.09
N GLY A 155 20.59 0.29 -0.95
CA GLY A 155 21.37 -0.05 -2.12
C GLY A 155 21.17 0.91 -3.30
N LYS A 156 22.02 0.80 -4.32
CA LYS A 156 22.04 1.70 -5.49
C LYS A 156 20.81 1.60 -6.41
N TRP A 157 19.92 0.62 -6.19
CA TRP A 157 18.71 0.43 -6.98
C TRP A 157 17.66 1.51 -6.69
N ILE A 158 17.80 2.27 -5.60
CA ILE A 158 16.91 3.37 -5.25
C ILE A 158 17.72 4.57 -4.77
N GLN A 159 17.32 5.76 -5.23
CA GLN A 159 17.86 7.03 -4.79
C GLN A 159 16.81 7.74 -3.94
N LEU A 160 17.19 8.04 -2.70
CA LEU A 160 16.36 8.75 -1.73
C LEU A 160 16.91 10.16 -1.51
N GLY A 161 16.03 11.12 -1.30
CA GLY A 161 16.42 12.45 -0.83
C GLY A 161 16.60 12.51 0.68
N GLU A 162 16.65 13.73 1.20
CA GLU A 162 16.88 13.98 2.62
C GLU A 162 15.86 13.27 3.52
N LYS A 163 16.36 12.74 4.63
CA LYS A 163 15.55 12.06 5.64
C LYS A 163 14.74 13.08 6.44
N ILE A 164 13.43 12.87 6.46
CA ILE A 164 12.45 13.65 7.21
C ILE A 164 12.06 12.85 8.45
N LYS A 165 12.40 13.38 9.63
CA LYS A 165 11.83 12.90 10.89
C LYS A 165 10.42 13.49 11.01
N TRP A 166 9.42 12.62 10.99
CA TRP A 166 8.02 13.02 11.03
C TRP A 166 7.36 12.47 12.29
N ASP A 167 6.58 13.30 12.95
CA ASP A 167 5.75 12.91 14.09
C ASP A 167 4.41 13.65 14.09
N ASP A 168 3.39 12.98 14.62
CA ASP A 168 2.10 13.55 14.98
C ASP A 168 1.90 13.35 16.49
N LYS A 169 1.99 14.44 17.25
CA LYS A 169 1.90 14.41 18.72
C LYS A 169 0.51 14.05 19.24
N THR A 170 -0.54 14.36 18.47
CA THR A 170 -1.93 14.11 18.89
C THR A 170 -2.26 12.62 18.86
N LEU A 171 -1.82 11.92 17.83
CA LEU A 171 -2.04 10.48 17.65
C LEU A 171 -0.84 9.64 18.09
N ASN A 172 0.22 10.28 18.60
CA ASN A 172 1.49 9.66 18.98
C ASN A 172 2.05 8.76 17.87
N LEU A 173 2.01 9.25 16.63
CA LEU A 173 2.57 8.56 15.47
C LEU A 173 3.94 9.15 15.16
N SER A 174 4.87 8.32 14.74
CA SER A 174 6.14 8.79 14.20
C SER A 174 6.66 7.86 13.11
N ALA A 175 7.46 8.44 12.21
CA ALA A 175 8.16 7.73 11.16
C ALA A 175 9.37 8.54 10.68
N ASN A 176 10.23 7.86 9.94
CA ASN A 176 11.23 8.53 9.15
C ASN A 176 10.85 8.34 7.69
N PHE A 177 10.58 9.43 6.98
CA PHE A 177 10.30 9.40 5.55
C PHE A 177 11.50 9.91 4.75
N SER A 178 11.59 9.51 3.49
CA SER A 178 12.43 10.19 2.50
C SER A 178 11.67 10.30 1.18
N PRO A 179 11.85 11.37 0.39
CA PRO A 179 11.33 11.41 -0.96
C PRO A 179 12.11 10.42 -1.84
N ILE A 180 11.40 9.64 -2.65
CA ILE A 180 11.99 8.84 -3.71
C ILE A 180 12.34 9.78 -4.86
N ILE A 181 13.62 9.80 -5.24
CA ILE A 181 14.12 10.54 -6.40
C ILE A 181 14.06 9.63 -7.63
N HIS A 182 14.50 8.39 -7.48
CA HIS A 182 14.58 7.42 -8.57
C HIS A 182 14.53 5.98 -8.03
N ILE A 183 13.90 5.08 -8.79
CA ILE A 183 14.03 3.63 -8.63
C ILE A 183 14.57 3.11 -9.95
N GLY A 184 15.77 2.55 -9.91
CA GLY A 184 16.43 1.94 -11.05
C GLY A 184 16.05 0.48 -11.25
N GLU A 185 16.61 -0.11 -12.29
CA GLU A 185 16.48 -1.55 -12.55
C GLU A 185 17.29 -2.36 -11.53
N HIS A 186 16.80 -3.56 -11.23
CA HIS A 186 17.47 -4.49 -10.35
C HIS A 186 17.40 -5.89 -10.96
N VAL A 187 18.54 -6.59 -10.95
CA VAL A 187 18.74 -7.86 -11.68
C VAL A 187 18.17 -9.07 -10.93
N HIS A 188 18.17 -9.03 -9.59
CA HIS A 188 17.57 -10.07 -8.75
C HIS A 188 16.06 -9.85 -8.57
N PRO A 189 15.29 -10.90 -8.18
CA PRO A 189 13.84 -10.77 -8.01
C PRO A 189 13.44 -9.66 -7.02
N TYR A 190 14.33 -9.33 -6.08
CA TYR A 190 14.20 -8.18 -5.19
C TYR A 190 15.58 -7.83 -4.58
N PRO A 191 15.79 -6.55 -4.19
CA PRO A 191 16.99 -6.10 -3.48
C PRO A 191 17.14 -6.73 -2.10
N SER A 192 18.38 -6.94 -1.64
CA SER A 192 18.69 -7.53 -0.33
C SER A 192 18.44 -6.57 0.84
N ASP A 193 18.42 -5.28 0.56
CA ASP A 193 18.24 -4.20 1.54
C ASP A 193 16.78 -3.80 1.75
N ILE A 194 15.83 -4.49 1.11
CA ILE A 194 14.41 -4.29 1.36
C ILE A 194 13.88 -5.34 2.32
N ARG A 195 13.13 -4.90 3.34
CA ARG A 195 12.64 -5.77 4.40
C ARG A 195 11.39 -6.55 4.00
N SER A 196 11.31 -7.77 4.49
CA SER A 196 10.10 -8.57 4.56
C SER A 196 9.11 -7.99 5.59
N GLY A 197 7.87 -8.47 5.57
CA GLY A 197 6.86 -8.08 6.55
C GLY A 197 7.24 -8.45 7.99
N LEU A 198 8.02 -9.52 8.21
CA LEU A 198 8.49 -9.89 9.54
C LEU A 198 9.53 -8.89 10.06
N GLU A 199 10.52 -8.55 9.24
CA GLU A 199 11.59 -7.62 9.63
C GLU A 199 11.04 -6.22 9.88
N ILE A 200 10.05 -5.78 9.07
CA ILE A 200 9.31 -4.54 9.31
C ILE A 200 8.58 -4.60 10.65
N ALA A 201 7.88 -5.71 10.95
CA ALA A 201 7.19 -5.87 12.23
C ALA A 201 8.15 -5.85 13.43
N GLN A 202 9.30 -6.52 13.33
CA GLN A 202 10.33 -6.52 14.37
C GLN A 202 10.88 -5.11 14.60
N GLN A 203 11.15 -4.37 13.50
CA GLN A 203 11.62 -3.00 13.56
C GLN A 203 10.60 -2.06 14.20
N LEU A 204 9.32 -2.17 13.83
CA LEU A 204 8.24 -1.32 14.36
C LEU A 204 7.95 -1.60 15.84
N ALA A 205 8.08 -2.86 16.28
CA ALA A 205 7.84 -3.25 17.66
C ALA A 205 9.08 -3.07 18.57
N GLY A 206 10.27 -2.94 18.00
CA GLY A 206 11.52 -3.01 18.75
C GLY A 206 11.78 -4.39 19.39
N ASP A 207 11.12 -5.44 18.88
CA ASP A 207 11.13 -6.79 19.46
C ASP A 207 11.49 -7.83 18.39
N LYS A 208 12.54 -8.63 18.64
CA LYS A 208 12.95 -9.72 17.75
C LYS A 208 11.95 -10.89 17.76
N ASP A 209 11.23 -11.08 18.86
CA ASP A 209 10.24 -12.14 19.06
C ASP A 209 8.80 -11.69 18.77
N VAL A 210 8.63 -10.66 17.93
CA VAL A 210 7.32 -10.05 17.64
C VAL A 210 6.26 -11.06 17.22
N LEU A 211 6.64 -12.16 16.54
CA LEU A 211 5.70 -13.23 16.16
C LEU A 211 5.13 -13.97 17.38
N ARG A 212 5.90 -14.14 18.44
CA ARG A 212 5.43 -14.77 19.69
C ARG A 212 4.43 -13.85 20.38
N ALA A 213 4.73 -12.55 20.45
CA ALA A 213 3.83 -11.54 21.00
C ALA A 213 2.52 -11.44 20.19
N LEU A 214 2.60 -11.36 18.86
CA LEU A 214 1.45 -11.31 17.95
C LEU A 214 0.59 -12.58 18.02
N ARG A 215 1.20 -13.77 18.19
CA ARG A 215 0.46 -15.04 18.38
C ARG A 215 -0.23 -15.13 19.73
N LYS A 216 0.36 -14.56 20.80
CA LYS A 216 -0.29 -14.49 22.12
C LYS A 216 -1.47 -13.54 22.11
N ALA A 217 -1.37 -12.41 21.42
CA ALA A 217 -2.42 -11.38 21.34
C ALA A 217 -3.58 -11.75 20.39
N ALA A 218 -3.40 -12.76 19.54
CA ALA A 218 -4.42 -13.26 18.61
C ALA A 218 -5.25 -14.45 19.16
N LYS A 219 -4.94 -14.91 20.38
CA LYS A 219 -5.79 -15.83 21.16
C LYS A 219 -6.76 -15.03 22.01
#